data_AF-A0A6B8M696-F1
#
_entry.id   AF-A0A6B8M696-F1
#
_cell.length_a   1.000
_cell.length_b   1.000
_cell.length_c   1.000
_cell.angle_alpha   90.00
_cell.angle_beta   90.00
_cell.angle_gamma   90.00
#
_symmetry.space_group_name_H-M   'P 1'
#
loop_
_entity.id
_entity.type
_entity.pdbx_description
1 polymer ?
#
loop_
_entity_poly.entity_id
_entity_poly.type
_entity_poly.pdbx_seq_one_letter_code
_entity_poly.pdbx_strand_id
1 'polypeptide(L)'
;MDRLDQDTVAIVIDSCFGEKITQIAPHVGAIWVIDTKINSAAVLAARRAGAKNITLVAQIPGETKETQLFRVINEVDEHEGPCSKNQPYKYICVFVDSDSKDISQLIINAGFQSVTKDNYRIFGTKADSLKSL
;
A
#
# COMPACT_ATOMS: atom_id res chain seq x y z
N MET A 1 6.25 10.97 -10.51
CA MET A 1 5.00 10.44 -9.90
C MET A 1 4.74 11.35 -8.72
N ASP A 2 4.10 12.48 -8.98
CA ASP A 2 4.30 13.66 -8.12
C ASP A 2 3.21 13.80 -7.05
N ARG A 3 2.17 12.94 -7.06
CA ARG A 3 0.98 13.10 -6.21
C ARG A 3 0.53 11.75 -5.63
N LEU A 4 0.38 11.72 -4.30
CA LEU A 4 -0.47 10.77 -3.60
C LEU A 4 -1.82 11.47 -3.64
N ASP A 5 -2.69 11.02 -4.53
CA ASP A 5 -3.98 11.62 -4.80
C ASP A 5 -5.08 10.55 -4.76
N GLN A 6 -6.32 11.00 -5.00
CA GLN A 6 -7.50 10.13 -4.97
C GLN A 6 -7.45 9.02 -6.04
N ASP A 7 -6.57 9.12 -7.05
CA ASP A 7 -6.36 8.10 -8.08
C ASP A 7 -5.26 7.09 -7.68
N THR A 8 -4.82 7.09 -6.43
CA THR A 8 -3.73 6.24 -5.92
C THR A 8 -4.20 5.22 -4.87
N VAL A 9 -3.75 3.97 -5.01
CA VAL A 9 -3.77 2.96 -3.93
C VAL A 9 -2.44 2.96 -3.19
N ALA A 10 -2.49 3.05 -1.87
CA ALA A 10 -1.34 2.82 -1.00
C ALA A 10 -1.37 1.40 -0.42
N ILE A 11 -0.28 0.66 -0.57
CA ILE A 11 -0.04 -0.63 0.09
C ILE A 11 1.03 -0.39 1.16
N VAL A 12 0.73 -0.71 2.41
CA VAL A 12 1.61 -0.50 3.56
C VAL A 12 2.01 -1.86 4.14
N ILE A 13 3.26 -2.24 3.89
CA ILE A 13 3.90 -3.41 4.50
C ILE A 13 4.94 -3.01 5.57
N ASP A 14 5.21 -1.72 5.73
CA ASP A 14 5.97 -1.16 6.85
C ASP A 14 5.26 -1.44 8.19
N SER A 15 5.97 -2.14 9.08
CA SER A 15 5.45 -2.65 10.35
C SER A 15 5.24 -1.55 11.40
N CYS A 16 5.89 -0.41 11.22
CA CYS A 16 5.91 0.75 12.12
C CYS A 16 5.25 1.99 11.49
N PHE A 17 4.48 1.81 10.41
CA PHE A 17 3.93 2.92 9.64
C PHE A 17 2.88 3.73 10.41
N GLY A 18 2.12 3.07 11.31
CA GLY A 18 1.09 3.60 12.20
C GLY A 18 0.73 5.10 12.10
N GLU A 19 1.53 5.96 12.73
CA GLU A 19 1.24 7.42 12.82
C GLU A 19 1.16 8.12 11.45
N LYS A 20 1.81 7.58 10.43
CA LYS A 20 1.82 8.12 9.07
C LYS A 20 0.51 7.83 8.33
N ILE A 21 -0.25 6.81 8.75
CA ILE A 21 -1.54 6.42 8.14
C ILE A 21 -2.52 7.59 8.17
N THR A 22 -2.64 8.27 9.30
CA THR A 22 -3.57 9.40 9.46
C THR A 22 -3.18 10.61 8.61
N GLN A 23 -1.89 10.73 8.25
CA GLN A 23 -1.40 11.79 7.38
C GLN A 23 -1.70 11.50 5.91
N ILE A 24 -1.58 10.25 5.46
CA ILE A 24 -1.79 9.89 4.04
C ILE A 24 -3.25 9.61 3.70
N ALA A 25 -4.05 9.09 4.63
CA ALA A 25 -5.44 8.68 4.41
C ALA A 25 -6.35 9.75 3.78
N PRO A 26 -6.25 11.04 4.14
CA PRO A 26 -7.06 12.09 3.50
C PRO A 26 -6.71 12.35 2.03
N HIS A 27 -5.53 11.92 1.58
CA HIS A 27 -4.98 12.29 0.28
C HIS A 27 -5.06 11.17 -0.76
N VAL A 28 -5.18 9.91 -0.33
CA VAL A 28 -5.18 8.75 -1.23
C VAL A 28 -6.57 8.14 -1.38
N GLY A 29 -6.82 7.50 -2.52
CA GLY A 29 -8.10 6.87 -2.83
C GLY A 29 -8.38 5.65 -1.96
N ALA A 30 -7.38 4.78 -1.79
CA ALA A 30 -7.45 3.61 -0.91
C ALA A 30 -6.11 3.31 -0.22
N ILE A 31 -6.17 2.70 0.96
CA ILE A 31 -5.01 2.23 1.72
C ILE A 31 -5.23 0.78 2.17
N TRP A 32 -4.30 -0.10 1.84
CA TRP A 32 -4.23 -1.48 2.29
C TRP A 32 -3.05 -1.62 3.24
N VAL A 33 -3.31 -1.94 4.50
CA VAL A 33 -2.30 -1.96 5.57
C VAL A 33 -2.18 -3.35 6.15
N ILE A 34 -0.96 -3.91 6.19
CA ILE A 34 -0.69 -5.16 6.90
C ILE A 34 -0.90 -4.96 8.41
N ASP A 35 -1.68 -5.86 8.99
CA ASP A 35 -2.00 -5.88 10.41
C ASP A 35 -0.75 -6.11 11.26
N THR A 36 -0.39 -5.10 12.03
CA THR A 36 0.56 -5.20 13.15
C THR A 36 -0.06 -4.53 14.36
N LYS A 37 0.45 -4.79 15.57
CA LYS A 37 -0.05 -4.10 16.78
C LYS A 37 -0.03 -2.58 16.65
N ILE A 38 1.01 -2.03 16.01
CA ILE A 38 1.18 -0.59 15.78
C ILE A 38 0.20 -0.10 14.72
N ASN A 39 0.16 -0.77 13.56
CA ASN A 39 -0.70 -0.37 12.45
C ASN A 39 -2.19 -0.49 12.81
N SER A 40 -2.59 -1.55 13.51
CA SER A 40 -3.98 -1.76 13.93
C SER A 40 -4.50 -0.69 14.87
N ALA A 41 -3.68 -0.26 15.84
CA ALA A 41 -4.05 0.86 16.71
C ALA A 41 -4.28 2.14 15.90
N ALA A 42 -3.39 2.44 14.95
CA ALA A 42 -3.49 3.62 14.11
C ALA A 42 -4.66 3.56 13.11
N VAL A 43 -4.92 2.41 12.49
CA VAL A 43 -6.08 2.20 11.59
C VAL A 43 -7.38 2.38 12.35
N LEU A 44 -7.48 1.85 13.58
CA LEU A 44 -8.66 2.05 14.43
C LEU A 44 -8.85 3.54 14.78
N ALA A 45 -7.78 4.25 15.12
CA ALA A 45 -7.84 5.68 15.38
C ALA A 45 -8.27 6.48 14.13
N ALA A 46 -7.71 6.18 12.96
CA ALA A 46 -8.07 6.81 11.70
C ALA A 46 -9.55 6.56 11.32
N ARG A 47 -10.05 5.33 11.50
CA ARG A 47 -11.46 4.99 11.28
C ARG A 47 -12.39 5.74 12.22
N ARG A 48 -12.03 5.88 13.50
CA ARG A 48 -12.79 6.71 14.47
C ARG A 48 -12.81 8.18 14.07
N ALA A 49 -11.75 8.67 13.45
CA ALA A 49 -11.68 10.02 12.88
C ALA A 49 -12.42 10.16 11.53
N GLY A 50 -13.00 9.09 10.99
CA GLY A 50 -13.84 9.11 9.78
C GLY A 50 -13.20 8.57 8.51
N ALA A 51 -11.96 8.06 8.55
CA ALA A 51 -11.32 7.46 7.39
C ALA A 51 -11.98 6.12 7.02
N LYS A 52 -12.63 6.07 5.84
CA LYS A 52 -13.34 4.88 5.33
C LYS A 52 -12.57 4.11 4.25
N ASN A 53 -11.51 4.70 3.73
CA ASN A 53 -10.69 4.20 2.63
C ASN A 53 -9.53 3.31 3.10
N ILE A 54 -9.57 2.79 4.32
CA ILE A 54 -8.48 2.01 4.91
C ILE A 54 -8.93 0.58 5.16
N THR A 55 -8.28 -0.35 4.47
CA THR A 55 -8.41 -1.80 4.61
C THR A 55 -7.26 -2.34 5.44
N LEU A 56 -7.58 -3.12 6.47
CA LEU A 56 -6.60 -3.82 7.28
C LEU A 56 -6.51 -5.26 6.77
N VAL A 57 -5.31 -5.71 6.42
CA VAL A 57 -5.04 -7.03 5.87
C VAL A 57 -4.40 -7.88 6.95
N ALA A 58 -5.04 -9.01 7.28
CA ALA A 58 -4.51 -9.93 8.26
C ALA A 58 -3.16 -10.51 7.81
N GLN A 59 -2.24 -10.69 8.76
CA GLN A 59 -1.03 -11.47 8.54
C GLN A 59 -1.35 -12.96 8.55
N ILE A 60 -0.73 -13.71 7.64
CA ILE A 60 -0.77 -15.17 7.65
C ILE A 60 0.50 -15.67 8.36
N PRO A 61 0.37 -16.49 9.43
CA PRO A 61 1.54 -17.03 10.12
C PRO A 61 2.46 -17.82 9.18
N GLY A 62 3.76 -17.54 9.23
CA GLY A 62 4.77 -18.19 8.38
C GLY A 62 4.90 -17.61 6.97
N GLU A 63 4.06 -16.65 6.60
CA GLU A 63 4.17 -15.93 5.33
C GLU A 63 5.32 -14.93 5.39
N THR A 64 6.18 -14.91 4.37
CA THR A 64 7.23 -13.89 4.26
C THR A 64 6.62 -12.55 3.82
N LYS A 65 7.34 -11.46 4.01
CA LYS A 65 6.86 -10.12 3.63
C LYS A 65 6.66 -9.99 2.11
N GLU A 66 7.45 -10.72 1.33
CA GLU A 66 7.33 -10.82 -0.11
C GLU A 66 6.00 -11.44 -0.51
N THR A 67 5.66 -12.60 0.06
CA THR A 67 4.40 -13.29 -0.22
C THR A 67 3.21 -12.44 0.23
N GLN A 68 3.30 -11.78 1.39
CA GLN A 68 2.30 -10.81 1.84
C GLN A 68 2.10 -9.68 0.84
N LEU A 69 3.19 -9.09 0.35
CA LEU A 69 3.14 -8.01 -0.63
C LEU A 69 2.45 -8.45 -1.93
N PHE A 70 2.86 -9.59 -2.51
CA PHE A 70 2.27 -10.09 -3.75
C PHE A 70 0.79 -10.43 -3.59
N ARG A 71 0.43 -11.05 -2.46
CA ARG A 71 -0.98 -11.31 -2.13
C ARG A 71 -1.78 -10.01 -2.06
N VAL A 72 -1.29 -8.99 -1.37
CA VAL A 72 -1.99 -7.70 -1.28
C VAL A 72 -2.09 -7.00 -2.63
N ILE A 73 -1.04 -7.06 -3.46
CA ILE A 73 -1.09 -6.52 -4.84
C ILE A 73 -2.19 -7.22 -5.63
N ASN A 74 -2.30 -8.55 -5.53
CA ASN A 74 -3.33 -9.32 -6.22
C ASN A 74 -4.73 -9.02 -5.67
N GLU A 75 -4.90 -8.91 -4.35
CA GLU A 75 -6.18 -8.52 -3.73
C GLU A 75 -6.59 -7.09 -4.17
N VAL A 76 -5.64 -6.16 -4.26
CA VAL A 76 -5.87 -4.81 -4.78
C VAL A 76 -6.31 -4.88 -6.25
N ASP A 77 -5.65 -5.67 -7.09
CA ASP A 77 -6.04 -5.83 -8.50
C ASP A 77 -7.45 -6.44 -8.64
N GLU A 78 -7.79 -7.43 -7.82
CA GLU A 78 -9.11 -8.07 -7.83
C GLU A 78 -10.24 -7.14 -7.35
N HIS A 79 -9.99 -6.35 -6.30
CA HIS A 79 -11.00 -5.50 -5.66
C HIS A 79 -11.10 -4.09 -6.24
N GLU A 80 -10.02 -3.60 -6.85
CA GLU A 80 -9.88 -2.20 -7.27
C GLU A 80 -9.37 -2.06 -8.72
N GLY A 81 -9.19 -3.18 -9.44
CA GLY A 81 -8.81 -3.21 -10.85
C GLY A 81 -9.98 -2.98 -11.82
N PRO A 82 -9.78 -3.20 -13.13
CA PRO A 82 -10.73 -2.84 -14.20
C PRO A 82 -12.13 -3.46 -14.11
N CYS A 83 -12.30 -4.49 -13.27
CA CYS A 83 -13.57 -5.16 -13.01
C CYS A 83 -14.33 -4.60 -11.78
N SER A 84 -13.73 -3.68 -11.02
CA SER A 84 -14.33 -3.05 -9.85
C SER A 84 -15.33 -1.96 -10.25
N LYS A 85 -16.40 -1.79 -9.44
CA LYS A 85 -17.39 -0.70 -9.61
C LYS A 85 -16.82 0.68 -9.23
N ASN A 86 -15.71 0.70 -8.50
CA ASN A 86 -14.96 1.92 -8.18
C ASN A 86 -13.89 2.10 -9.25
N GLN A 87 -13.79 3.29 -9.85
CA GLN A 87 -12.89 3.60 -10.97
C GLN A 87 -11.47 3.04 -10.76
N PRO A 88 -10.81 2.51 -11.81
CA PRO A 88 -9.47 1.95 -11.67
C PRO A 88 -8.51 3.04 -11.23
N TYR A 89 -7.87 2.85 -10.07
CA TYR A 89 -6.79 3.72 -9.63
C TYR A 89 -5.70 3.74 -10.69
N LYS A 90 -5.14 4.90 -10.96
CA LYS A 90 -4.09 5.06 -11.97
C LYS A 90 -2.74 4.62 -11.44
N TYR A 91 -2.59 4.61 -10.12
CA TYR A 91 -1.29 4.48 -9.46
C TYR A 91 -1.36 3.55 -8.25
N ILE A 92 -0.29 2.79 -8.05
CA ILE A 92 -0.07 1.97 -6.86
C ILE A 92 1.25 2.40 -6.23
N CYS A 93 1.20 2.67 -4.93
CA CYS A 93 2.34 3.03 -4.09
C CYS A 93 2.54 1.99 -3.00
N VAL A 94 3.76 1.47 -2.84
CA VAL A 94 4.12 0.55 -1.76
C VAL A 94 5.03 1.26 -0.74
N PHE A 95 4.63 1.23 0.52
CA PHE A 95 5.40 1.68 1.69
C PHE A 95 6.02 0.47 2.38
N VAL A 96 7.35 0.43 2.44
CA VAL A 96 8.12 -0.69 3.00
C VAL A 96 9.00 -0.23 4.16
N ASP A 97 9.33 -1.15 5.06
CA ASP A 97 10.31 -0.87 6.12
C ASP A 97 11.64 -0.43 5.47
N SER A 98 12.23 0.65 5.99
CA SER A 98 13.46 1.26 5.44
C SER A 98 14.63 0.27 5.32
N ASP A 99 14.65 -0.76 6.17
CA ASP A 99 15.74 -1.71 6.29
C ASP A 99 15.55 -2.97 5.42
N SER A 100 14.39 -3.11 4.76
CA SER A 100 14.11 -4.30 3.93
C SER A 100 14.66 -4.15 2.51
N LYS A 101 15.97 -4.41 2.35
CA LYS A 101 16.66 -4.36 1.05
C LYS A 101 16.11 -5.38 0.04
N ASP A 102 15.79 -6.58 0.49
CA ASP A 102 15.32 -7.66 -0.39
C ASP A 102 13.96 -7.35 -1.00
N ILE A 103 13.03 -6.87 -0.17
CA ILE A 103 11.69 -6.40 -0.61
C ILE A 103 11.82 -5.22 -1.56
N SER A 104 12.70 -4.25 -1.25
CA SER A 104 12.93 -3.09 -2.12
C SER A 104 13.36 -3.53 -3.52
N GLN A 105 14.24 -4.53 -3.61
CA GLN A 105 14.72 -5.05 -4.90
C GLN A 105 13.63 -5.82 -5.64
N LEU A 106 12.81 -6.60 -4.94
CA LEU A 106 11.68 -7.34 -5.53
C LEU A 106 10.63 -6.41 -6.12
N ILE A 107 10.29 -5.34 -5.40
CA ILE A 107 9.35 -4.32 -5.88
C ILE A 107 9.90 -3.63 -7.14
N ILE A 108 11.20 -3.32 -7.18
CA ILE A 108 11.84 -2.77 -8.38
C ILE A 108 11.78 -3.76 -9.55
N ASN A 109 12.06 -5.03 -9.30
CA ASN A 109 12.01 -6.09 -10.32
C ASN A 109 10.58 -6.31 -10.85
N ALA A 110 9.56 -6.08 -10.02
CA ALA A 110 8.15 -6.09 -10.40
C ALA A 110 7.73 -4.86 -11.23
N GLY A 111 8.66 -3.93 -11.53
CA GLY A 111 8.43 -2.78 -12.40
C GLY A 111 8.07 -1.49 -11.67
N PHE A 112 8.10 -1.47 -10.33
CA PHE A 112 7.89 -0.25 -9.57
C PHE A 112 9.16 0.61 -9.55
N GLN A 113 8.97 1.93 -9.56
CA GLN A 113 10.05 2.88 -9.45
C GLN A 113 10.15 3.38 -8.02
N SER A 114 11.37 3.42 -7.46
CA SER A 114 11.58 4.06 -6.17
C SER A 114 11.41 5.57 -6.31
N VAL A 115 10.55 6.13 -5.47
CA VAL A 115 10.30 7.57 -5.37
C VAL A 115 10.48 7.97 -3.91
N THR A 116 11.09 9.13 -3.67
CA THR A 116 11.12 9.73 -2.34
C THR A 116 10.09 10.84 -2.29
N LYS A 117 9.16 10.78 -1.35
CA LYS A 117 8.13 11.80 -1.18
C LYS A 117 7.81 12.02 0.28
N ASP A 118 7.81 13.28 0.73
CA ASP A 118 7.47 13.65 2.12
C ASP A 118 8.27 12.85 3.17
N ASN A 119 9.56 12.58 2.86
CA ASN A 119 10.48 11.72 3.63
C ASN A 119 10.12 10.22 3.68
N TYR A 120 9.13 9.78 2.90
CA TYR A 120 8.82 8.38 2.69
C TYR A 120 9.60 7.83 1.51
N ARG A 121 10.21 6.65 1.71
CA ARG A 121 10.63 5.81 0.59
C ARG A 121 9.40 5.03 0.12
N ILE A 122 8.92 5.37 -1.05
CA ILE A 122 7.78 4.72 -1.69
C ILE A 122 8.22 4.07 -2.99
N PHE A 123 7.51 3.04 -3.39
CA PHE A 123 7.68 2.42 -4.70
C PHE A 123 6.39 2.56 -5.48
N GLY A 124 6.48 3.17 -6.65
CA GLY A 124 5.33 3.59 -7.41
C GLY A 124 5.29 2.98 -8.80
N THR A 125 4.11 2.57 -9.26
CA THR A 125 3.87 2.19 -10.66
C THR A 125 2.48 2.64 -11.11
N LYS A 126 2.25 2.65 -12.43
CA LYS A 126 0.90 2.77 -12.96
C LYS A 126 0.19 1.43 -12.83
N ALA A 127 -1.10 1.44 -12.49
CA ALA A 127 -1.86 0.20 -12.31
C ALA A 127 -1.88 -0.66 -13.59
N ASP A 128 -1.99 -0.04 -14.77
CA ASP A 128 -1.95 -0.71 -16.09
C ASP A 128 -0.58 -1.32 -16.45
N SER A 129 0.45 -0.99 -15.68
CA SER A 129 1.83 -1.43 -15.90
C SER A 129 2.20 -2.61 -15.00
N LEU A 130 1.30 -3.04 -14.11
CA LEU A 130 1.40 -4.34 -13.46
C LEU A 130 1.23 -5.42 -14.54
N LYS A 131 2.34 -5.95 -15.03
CA LYS A 131 2.31 -7.24 -15.74
C LYS A 131 1.84 -8.26 -14.72
N SER A 132 0.93 -9.17 -15.10
CA SER A 132 0.52 -10.30 -14.26
C SER A 132 1.77 -10.94 -13.63
N LEU A 133 1.94 -10.74 -12.33
CA LEU A 133 3.08 -11.21 -11.54
C LEU A 133 2.93 -12.70 -11.24
#